data_AF-A0A940C051-F1
#
_entry.id   AF-A0A940C051-F1
#
_cell.length_a   1.000
_cell.length_b   1.000
_cell.length_c   1.000
_cell.angle_alpha   90.00
_cell.angle_beta   90.00
_cell.angle_gamma   90.00
#
_symmetry.space_group_name_H-M   'P 1'
#
loop_
_entity.id
_entity.type
_entity.pdbx_description
1 polymer ?
#
loop_
_entity_poly.entity_id
_entity_poly.type
_entity_poly.pdbx_seq_one_letter_code
_entity_poly.pdbx_strand_id
1 'polypeptide(L)'
;MKINPLKGMKDYLPEEMLLRDYVQGKILEIYRASGFQRIATPMLEDMENLDKSDGGDNLNLIFKVLKRGEKLEAVLGSGDEKALSDMGLRYDLTLPLSRYYAANRASLPVPFKVIQTDRVFRAERPQKGRMREFVQCDIDILGDESANAEIELIDVTARALMAIGFSDF
;
A
#
# COMPACT_ATOMS: atom_id res chain seq x y z
N MET A 1 -7.88 -27.74 14.33
CA MET A 1 -7.29 -26.48 13.84
C MET A 1 -7.86 -26.18 12.46
N LYS A 2 -8.25 -24.94 12.15
CA LYS A 2 -8.63 -24.56 10.79
C LYS A 2 -7.36 -24.47 9.94
N ILE A 3 -7.34 -25.11 8.78
CA ILE A 3 -6.12 -25.24 7.94
C ILE A 3 -6.11 -24.31 6.72
N ASN A 4 -7.26 -23.74 6.36
CA ASN A 4 -7.38 -22.87 5.19
C ASN A 4 -7.17 -21.41 5.58
N PRO A 5 -6.58 -20.57 4.70
CA PRO A 5 -6.47 -19.15 4.92
C PRO A 5 -7.85 -18.48 5.00
N LEU A 6 -7.90 -17.27 5.58
CA LEU A 6 -9.12 -16.47 5.64
C LEU A 6 -9.63 -16.17 4.22
N LYS A 7 -10.95 -16.06 4.07
CA LYS A 7 -11.57 -15.71 2.79
C LYS A 7 -10.99 -14.39 2.27
N GLY A 8 -10.49 -14.40 1.03
CA GLY A 8 -9.86 -13.24 0.40
C GLY A 8 -8.36 -13.10 0.71
N MET A 9 -7.77 -14.01 1.48
CA MET A 9 -6.33 -14.14 1.69
C MET A 9 -5.83 -15.40 0.97
N LYS A 10 -4.54 -15.45 0.64
CA LYS A 10 -3.96 -16.55 -0.13
C LYS A 10 -2.56 -16.89 0.37
N ASP A 11 -2.33 -18.18 0.60
CA ASP A 11 -0.98 -18.74 0.71
C ASP A 11 -0.43 -18.93 -0.71
N TYR A 12 0.77 -18.43 -0.96
CA TYR A 12 1.48 -18.62 -2.22
C TYR A 12 2.45 -19.78 -2.07
N LEU A 13 2.35 -20.78 -2.93
CA LEU A 13 3.25 -21.93 -2.93
C LEU A 13 4.62 -21.55 -3.53
N PRO A 14 5.68 -22.37 -3.32
CA PRO A 14 7.03 -22.03 -3.78
C PRO A 14 7.14 -21.65 -5.25
N GLU A 15 6.45 -22.35 -6.16
CA GLU A 15 6.46 -22.03 -7.59
C GLU A 15 5.80 -20.67 -7.90
N GLU A 16 4.72 -20.35 -7.20
CA GLU A 16 4.05 -19.05 -7.34
C GLU A 16 4.93 -17.93 -6.82
N MET A 17 5.60 -18.16 -5.68
CA MET A 17 6.52 -17.19 -5.10
C MET A 17 7.72 -16.95 -6.01
N LEU A 18 8.29 -17.99 -6.64
CA LEU A 18 9.38 -17.85 -7.60
C LEU A 18 9.00 -16.92 -8.76
N LEU A 19 7.80 -17.10 -9.34
CA LEU A 19 7.31 -16.23 -10.39
C LEU A 19 7.10 -14.79 -9.90
N ARG A 20 6.54 -14.63 -8.69
CA ARG A 20 6.33 -13.31 -8.08
C ARG A 20 7.64 -12.59 -7.81
N ASP A 21 8.67 -13.29 -7.35
CA ASP A 21 9.99 -12.73 -7.07
C ASP A 21 10.68 -12.32 -8.37
N TYR A 22 10.57 -13.13 -9.43
CA TYR A 22 11.08 -12.79 -10.76
C TYR A 22 10.44 -11.51 -11.30
N VAL A 23 9.11 -11.43 -11.33
CA VAL A 23 8.37 -10.29 -11.88
C VAL A 23 8.65 -9.03 -11.07
N GLN A 24 8.54 -9.09 -9.74
CA GLN A 24 8.85 -7.95 -8.87
C GLN A 24 10.31 -7.54 -9.03
N GLY A 25 11.25 -8.49 -9.07
CA GLY A 25 12.67 -8.22 -9.26
C GLY A 25 12.95 -7.41 -10.52
N LYS A 26 12.32 -7.76 -11.64
CA LYS A 26 12.46 -7.04 -12.92
C LYS A 26 11.89 -5.62 -12.88
N ILE A 27 10.71 -5.44 -12.29
CA ILE A 27 10.12 -4.12 -12.10
C ILE A 27 11.04 -3.24 -11.22
N LEU A 28 11.51 -3.80 -10.10
CA LEU A 28 12.40 -3.11 -9.17
C LEU A 28 13.75 -2.71 -9.81
N GLU A 29 14.29 -3.53 -10.70
CA GLU A 29 15.52 -3.25 -11.44
C GLU A 29 15.37 -1.97 -12.28
N ILE A 30 14.28 -1.85 -13.04
CA ILE A 30 13.99 -0.68 -13.90
C ILE A 30 13.78 0.59 -13.09
N TYR A 31 12.98 0.50 -12.01
CA TYR A 31 12.69 1.66 -11.17
C TYR A 31 13.95 2.17 -10.45
N ARG A 32 14.78 1.27 -9.91
CA ARG A 32 16.06 1.65 -9.29
C ARG A 32 17.05 2.24 -10.27
N ALA A 33 17.16 1.67 -11.47
CA ALA A 33 18.01 2.22 -12.53
C ALA A 33 17.57 3.64 -12.95
N SER A 34 16.30 3.98 -12.73
CA SER A 34 15.73 5.31 -12.98
C SER A 34 15.81 6.25 -11.77
N GLY A 35 16.56 5.87 -10.71
CA GLY A 35 16.83 6.73 -9.55
C GLY A 35 15.76 6.71 -8.45
N PHE A 36 14.75 5.83 -8.53
CA PHE A 36 13.77 5.67 -7.45
C PHE A 36 14.36 4.92 -6.25
N GLN A 37 14.08 5.42 -5.05
CA GLN A 37 14.60 4.88 -3.80
C GLN A 37 13.51 4.18 -2.98
N ARG A 38 13.83 2.99 -2.47
CA ARG A 38 12.85 2.18 -1.73
C ARG A 38 12.70 2.69 -0.30
N ILE A 39 11.44 2.84 0.13
CA ILE A 39 11.10 3.03 1.54
C ILE A 39 10.21 1.89 2.03
N ALA A 40 9.99 1.85 3.34
CA ALA A 40 8.98 1.02 3.97
C ALA A 40 8.20 1.85 4.99
N THR A 41 6.90 1.60 5.07
CA THR A 41 6.00 2.20 6.06
C THR A 41 5.33 1.08 6.85
N PRO A 42 4.93 1.33 8.11
CA PRO A 42 4.17 0.35 8.89
C PRO A 42 2.89 -0.11 8.17
N MET A 43 2.48 -1.35 8.44
CA MET A 43 1.19 -1.86 7.96
C MET A 43 0.00 -1.26 8.70
N LEU A 44 0.21 -0.80 9.94
CA LEU A 44 -0.79 -0.14 10.75
C LEU A 44 -0.57 1.37 10.72
N GLU A 45 -1.64 2.10 10.49
CA GLU A 45 -1.69 3.56 10.56
C GLU A 45 -2.78 3.99 11.54
N ASP A 46 -2.64 5.21 12.07
CA ASP A 46 -3.66 5.81 12.91
C ASP A 46 -4.98 5.96 12.12
N MET A 47 -6.11 5.64 12.75
CA MET A 47 -7.42 5.78 12.11
C MET A 47 -7.69 7.22 11.65
N GLU A 48 -7.16 8.23 12.37
CA GLU A 48 -7.30 9.63 11.96
C GLU A 48 -6.68 9.90 10.58
N ASN A 49 -5.58 9.21 10.25
CA ASN A 49 -4.94 9.37 8.94
C ASN A 49 -5.74 8.62 7.87
N LEU A 50 -6.22 7.42 8.18
CA LEU A 50 -6.96 6.57 7.24
C LEU A 50 -8.35 7.16 6.89
N ASP A 51 -9.04 7.74 7.87
CA ASP A 51 -10.39 8.33 7.72
C ASP A 51 -10.39 9.64 6.92
N LYS A 52 -9.24 10.32 6.79
CA LYS A 52 -9.10 11.60 6.09
C LYS A 52 -8.85 11.48 4.59
N SER A 53 -8.72 10.27 4.05
CA SER A 53 -8.58 10.12 2.61
C SER A 53 -9.87 10.52 1.89
N ASP A 54 -9.76 11.16 0.71
CA ASP A 54 -10.88 11.41 -0.22
C ASP A 54 -11.49 10.10 -0.79
N GLY A 55 -11.33 8.98 -0.07
CA GLY A 55 -11.72 7.65 -0.49
C GLY A 55 -13.24 7.46 -0.58
N GLY A 56 -14.05 8.40 -0.10
CA GLY A 56 -15.51 8.29 -0.14
C GLY A 56 -15.99 6.95 0.46
N ASP A 57 -16.74 6.18 -0.32
CA ASP A 57 -17.21 4.84 0.07
C ASP A 57 -16.09 3.84 0.41
N ASN A 58 -14.84 4.09 0.00
CA ASN A 58 -13.68 3.24 0.28
C ASN A 58 -13.23 3.30 1.75
N LEU A 59 -13.60 4.34 2.51
CA LEU A 59 -13.32 4.41 3.96
C LEU A 59 -14.02 3.28 4.73
N ASN A 60 -15.14 2.78 4.21
CA ASN A 60 -15.84 1.62 4.76
C ASN A 60 -15.09 0.29 4.54
N LEU A 61 -14.01 0.30 3.76
CA LEU A 61 -13.24 -0.87 3.37
C LEU A 61 -11.92 -1.01 4.16
N ILE A 62 -11.73 -0.26 5.24
CA ILE A 62 -10.54 -0.39 6.10
C ILE A 62 -10.73 -1.54 7.09
N PHE A 63 -9.72 -2.39 7.22
CA PHE A 63 -9.63 -3.32 8.35
C PHE A 63 -9.20 -2.57 9.61
N LYS A 64 -10.13 -2.42 10.56
CA LYS A 64 -9.89 -1.76 11.83
C LYS A 64 -9.37 -2.76 12.87
N VAL A 65 -8.44 -2.30 13.71
CA VAL A 65 -7.93 -3.08 14.84
C VAL A 65 -8.57 -2.53 16.11
N LEU A 66 -9.22 -3.41 16.87
CA LEU A 66 -9.80 -3.06 18.15
C LEU A 66 -8.71 -2.62 19.13
N LYS A 67 -9.06 -1.64 19.97
CA LYS A 67 -8.31 -1.32 21.19
C LYS A 67 -8.14 -2.57 22.05
N ARG A 68 -7.19 -2.54 23.00
CA ARG A 68 -6.88 -3.68 23.88
C ARG A 68 -6.78 -3.24 25.34
N GLY A 69 -7.05 -4.19 26.25
CA GLY A 69 -6.94 -3.98 27.69
C GLY A 69 -7.87 -2.86 28.17
N GLU A 70 -7.40 -2.07 29.13
CA GLU A 70 -8.16 -0.98 29.76
C GLU A 70 -8.75 0.01 28.75
N LYS A 71 -8.04 0.28 27.64
CA LYS A 71 -8.54 1.18 26.58
C LYS A 71 -9.77 0.63 25.87
N LEU A 72 -9.87 -0.69 25.73
CA LEU A 72 -11.06 -1.34 25.17
C LEU A 72 -12.18 -1.34 26.21
N GLU A 73 -11.90 -1.76 27.44
CA GLU A 73 -12.87 -1.79 28.53
C GLU A 73 -13.51 -0.43 28.79
N ALA A 74 -12.73 0.65 28.71
CA ALA A 74 -13.23 2.01 28.91
C ALA A 74 -14.25 2.46 27.85
N VAL A 75 -14.21 1.87 26.64
CA VAL A 75 -15.14 2.20 25.54
C VAL A 75 -16.18 1.11 25.32
N LEU A 76 -16.02 -0.06 25.95
CA LEU A 76 -17.01 -1.13 25.91
C LEU A 76 -18.30 -0.63 26.59
N GLY A 77 -19.40 -0.66 25.85
CA GLY A 77 -20.70 -0.16 26.31
C GLY A 77 -20.96 1.32 26.01
N SER A 78 -20.04 2.05 25.35
CA SER A 78 -20.28 3.42 24.90
C SER A 78 -21.41 3.52 23.86
N GLY A 79 -21.68 2.43 23.14
CA GLY A 79 -22.58 2.40 21.99
C GLY A 79 -22.00 3.03 20.72
N ASP A 80 -20.79 3.60 20.79
CA ASP A 80 -20.08 4.18 19.65
C ASP A 80 -19.07 3.18 19.08
N GLU A 81 -19.40 2.60 17.92
CA GLU A 81 -18.53 1.66 17.21
C GLU A 81 -17.17 2.29 16.84
N LYS A 82 -17.13 3.60 16.54
CA LYS A 82 -15.88 4.28 16.19
C LYS A 82 -14.92 4.34 17.38
N ALA A 83 -15.45 4.40 18.59
CA ALA A 83 -14.63 4.43 19.80
C ALA A 83 -13.86 3.12 20.03
N LEU A 84 -14.27 2.01 19.41
CA LEU A 84 -13.71 0.66 19.63
C LEU A 84 -12.33 0.45 19.00
N SER A 85 -11.97 1.25 17.98
CA SER A 85 -10.71 1.11 17.24
C SER A 85 -10.02 2.46 17.01
N ASP A 86 -8.72 2.52 17.21
CA ASP A 86 -7.88 3.71 16.99
C ASP A 86 -6.79 3.50 15.92
N MET A 87 -6.66 2.30 15.38
CA MET A 87 -5.72 2.01 14.28
C MET A 87 -6.34 1.07 13.25
N GLY A 88 -5.79 1.09 12.03
CA GLY A 88 -6.24 0.24 10.92
C GLY A 88 -5.09 -0.22 10.05
N LEU A 89 -5.32 -1.31 9.30
CA LEU A 89 -4.39 -1.74 8.28
C LEU A 89 -4.42 -0.78 7.10
N ARG A 90 -3.25 -0.47 6.51
CA ARG A 90 -3.13 0.40 5.35
C ARG A 90 -3.95 -0.10 4.17
N TYR A 91 -4.72 0.81 3.58
CA TYR A 91 -5.59 0.56 2.44
C TYR A 91 -4.86 0.68 1.08
N ASP A 92 -3.85 1.55 1.06
CA ASP A 92 -2.95 1.81 -0.07
C ASP A 92 -1.52 2.12 0.44
N LEU A 93 -0.63 2.51 -0.48
CA LEU A 93 0.73 2.95 -0.15
C LEU A 93 0.89 4.48 -0.13
N THR A 94 0.03 5.22 -0.84
CA THR A 94 0.09 6.68 -1.01
C THR A 94 -0.19 7.46 0.27
N LEU A 95 -1.13 7.00 1.10
CA LEU A 95 -1.44 7.67 2.37
C LEU A 95 -0.30 7.50 3.40
N PRO A 96 0.22 6.28 3.64
CA PRO A 96 1.45 6.10 4.42
C PRO A 96 2.64 6.89 3.86
N LEU A 97 2.77 7.00 2.53
CA LEU A 97 3.81 7.81 1.89
C LEU A 97 3.67 9.29 2.22
N SER A 98 2.45 9.82 2.17
CA SER A 98 2.17 11.23 2.47
C SER A 98 2.56 11.57 3.90
N ARG A 99 2.20 10.70 4.87
CA ARG A 99 2.64 10.82 6.27
C ARG A 99 4.15 10.72 6.40
N TYR A 100 4.77 9.74 5.73
CA TYR A 100 6.22 9.55 5.73
C TYR A 100 6.95 10.78 5.21
N TYR A 101 6.51 11.34 4.09
CA TYR A 101 7.09 12.53 3.50
C TYR A 101 6.89 13.74 4.41
N ALA A 102 5.68 13.98 4.94
CA ALA A 102 5.42 15.09 5.86
C ALA A 102 6.33 15.07 7.09
N ALA A 103 6.58 13.87 7.66
CA ALA A 103 7.43 13.70 8.84
C ALA A 103 8.94 13.86 8.54
N ASN A 104 9.38 13.55 7.31
CA ASN A 104 10.81 13.39 6.99
C ASN A 104 11.32 14.34 5.90
N ARG A 105 10.48 15.18 5.28
CA ARG A 105 10.83 15.99 4.08
C ARG A 105 12.13 16.79 4.19
N ALA A 106 12.52 17.23 5.39
CA ALA A 106 13.75 17.98 5.61
C ALA A 106 15.03 17.14 5.41
N SER A 107 14.92 15.80 5.47
CA SER A 107 16.02 14.84 5.30
C SER A 107 15.92 14.05 3.99
N LEU A 108 14.95 14.35 3.13
CA LEU A 108 14.73 13.66 1.86
C LEU A 108 15.28 14.51 0.70
N PRO A 109 15.76 13.88 -0.38
CA PRO A 109 16.18 14.60 -1.58
C PRO A 109 14.98 15.29 -2.25
N VAL A 110 15.23 16.35 -3.01
CA VAL A 110 14.22 17.05 -3.81
C VAL A 110 14.70 17.12 -5.26
N PRO A 111 13.96 16.55 -6.24
CA PRO A 111 12.71 15.81 -6.05
C PRO A 111 12.92 14.46 -5.34
N PHE A 112 11.93 14.03 -4.57
CA PHE A 112 11.95 12.74 -3.89
C PHE A 112 11.29 11.68 -4.77
N LYS A 113 12.10 10.82 -5.36
CA LYS A 113 11.65 9.71 -6.21
C LYS A 113 11.60 8.43 -5.38
N VAL A 114 10.40 7.92 -5.15
CA VAL A 114 10.18 6.85 -4.19
C VAL A 114 9.51 5.65 -4.82
N ILE A 115 9.89 4.47 -4.34
CA ILE A 115 9.24 3.21 -4.69
C ILE A 115 8.79 2.48 -3.41
N GLN A 116 7.56 1.99 -3.44
CA GLN A 116 7.02 1.07 -2.44
C GLN A 116 6.45 -0.17 -3.11
N THR A 117 6.82 -1.34 -2.59
CA THR A 117 6.26 -2.63 -3.02
C THR A 117 5.92 -3.44 -1.78
N ASP A 118 4.65 -3.46 -1.43
CA ASP A 118 4.24 -4.02 -0.15
C ASP A 118 2.74 -4.41 -0.12
N ARG A 119 2.36 -5.19 0.90
CA ARG A 119 0.99 -5.72 1.05
C ARG A 119 0.03 -4.66 1.56
N VAL A 120 -1.13 -4.52 0.93
CA VAL A 120 -2.22 -3.66 1.40
C VAL A 120 -3.48 -4.47 1.64
N PHE A 121 -4.40 -3.90 2.42
CA PHE A 121 -5.56 -4.61 2.91
C PHE A 121 -6.85 -3.85 2.62
N ARG A 122 -7.81 -4.52 1.99
CA ARG A 122 -9.13 -3.96 1.66
C ARG A 122 -10.21 -4.91 2.13
N ALA A 123 -11.13 -4.44 2.97
CA ALA A 123 -12.23 -5.22 3.53
C ALA A 123 -13.39 -5.46 2.53
N GLU A 124 -13.10 -5.37 1.23
CA GLU A 124 -14.06 -5.62 0.16
C GLU A 124 -14.54 -7.08 0.11
N ARG A 125 -15.67 -7.29 -0.58
CA ARG A 125 -16.15 -8.64 -0.88
C ARG A 125 -15.21 -9.26 -1.93
N PRO A 126 -14.56 -10.40 -1.66
CA PRO A 126 -13.66 -11.01 -2.62
C PRO A 126 -14.39 -11.39 -3.92
N GLN A 127 -13.77 -11.08 -5.05
CA GLN A 127 -14.24 -11.44 -6.41
C GLN A 127 -13.04 -11.83 -7.29
N LYS A 128 -13.29 -12.32 -8.51
CA LYS A 128 -12.19 -12.70 -9.42
C LYS A 128 -11.25 -11.50 -9.65
N GLY A 129 -9.96 -11.69 -9.38
CA GLY A 129 -8.94 -10.64 -9.47
C GLY A 129 -8.88 -9.66 -8.29
N ARG A 130 -9.72 -9.82 -7.26
CA ARG A 130 -9.80 -8.91 -6.11
C ARG A 130 -9.76 -9.69 -4.80
N MET A 131 -8.62 -9.57 -4.12
CA MET A 131 -8.33 -10.15 -2.81
C MET A 131 -8.44 -9.09 -1.72
N ARG A 132 -8.58 -9.54 -0.47
CA ARG A 132 -8.56 -8.65 0.71
C ARG A 132 -7.16 -8.27 1.13
N GLU A 133 -6.16 -9.02 0.68
CA GLU A 133 -4.75 -8.77 0.87
C GLU A 133 -4.03 -9.02 -0.45
N PHE A 134 -3.29 -8.02 -0.91
CA PHE A 134 -2.54 -8.10 -2.17
C PHE A 134 -1.35 -7.14 -2.13
N VAL A 135 -0.39 -7.33 -3.04
CA VAL A 135 0.80 -6.47 -3.15
C VAL A 135 0.50 -5.34 -4.13
N GLN A 136 0.77 -4.11 -3.70
CA GLN A 136 0.89 -2.95 -4.59
C GLN A 136 2.37 -2.69 -4.88
N CYS A 137 2.64 -2.03 -6.00
CA CYS A 137 3.97 -1.61 -6.42
C CYS A 137 3.85 -0.21 -7.03
N ASP A 138 4.13 0.79 -6.22
CA ASP A 138 3.87 2.19 -6.52
C ASP A 138 5.20 2.93 -6.67
N ILE A 139 5.23 3.86 -7.62
CA ILE A 139 6.30 4.85 -7.79
C ILE A 139 5.70 6.25 -7.78
N ASP A 140 6.35 7.16 -7.06
CA ASP A 140 5.90 8.55 -6.93
C ASP A 140 7.11 9.49 -7.03
N ILE A 141 6.86 10.70 -7.54
CA ILE A 141 7.82 11.80 -7.56
C ILE A 141 7.20 12.95 -6.76
N LEU A 142 7.82 13.32 -5.64
CA LEU A 142 7.35 14.40 -4.79
C LEU A 142 8.28 15.61 -4.87
N GLY A 143 7.70 16.81 -4.93
CA GLY A 143 8.47 18.06 -4.97
C GLY A 143 8.92 18.50 -6.36
N ASP A 144 8.32 17.95 -7.42
CA ASP A 144 8.43 18.43 -8.81
C ASP A 144 7.02 18.62 -9.37
N GLU A 145 6.69 19.84 -9.80
CA GLU A 145 5.39 20.22 -10.37
C GLU A 145 5.45 20.31 -11.91
N SER A 146 6.60 19.99 -12.52
CA SER A 146 6.80 20.07 -13.96
C SER A 146 6.31 18.82 -14.67
N ALA A 147 5.83 18.99 -15.91
CA ALA A 147 5.42 17.91 -16.81
C ALA A 147 6.48 16.80 -17.00
N ASN A 148 7.75 17.06 -16.67
CA ASN A 148 8.81 16.06 -16.75
C ASN A 148 8.60 14.92 -15.75
N ALA A 149 8.01 15.19 -14.59
CA ALA A 149 7.73 14.16 -13.59
C ALA A 149 6.68 13.16 -14.13
N GLU A 150 5.63 13.65 -14.77
CA GLU A 150 4.60 12.81 -15.39
C GLU A 150 5.16 12.02 -16.57
N ILE A 151 5.94 12.66 -17.44
CA ILE A 151 6.60 11.98 -18.57
C ILE A 151 7.52 10.86 -18.05
N GLU A 152 8.30 11.13 -17.00
CA GLU A 152 9.18 10.13 -16.41
C GLU A 152 8.40 8.96 -15.80
N LEU A 153 7.32 9.21 -15.06
CA LEU A 153 6.48 8.15 -14.50
C LEU A 153 5.89 7.26 -15.60
N ILE A 154 5.43 7.85 -16.71
CA ILE A 154 4.90 7.12 -17.88
C ILE A 154 6.00 6.28 -18.52
N ASP A 155 7.16 6.88 -18.84
CA ASP A 155 8.29 6.19 -19.49
C ASP A 155 8.81 5.01 -18.64
N VAL A 156 9.04 5.26 -17.35
CA VAL A 156 9.56 4.27 -16.41
C VAL A 156 8.59 3.11 -16.24
N THR A 157 7.29 3.39 -16.14
CA THR A 157 6.24 2.36 -16.05
C THR A 157 6.17 1.54 -17.33
N ALA A 158 6.20 2.18 -18.50
CA ALA A 158 6.20 1.51 -19.80
C ALA A 158 7.41 0.56 -19.94
N ARG A 159 8.61 1.02 -19.57
CA ARG A 159 9.83 0.19 -19.56
C ARG A 159 9.71 -1.00 -18.61
N ALA A 160 9.11 -0.81 -17.43
CA ALA A 160 8.90 -1.90 -16.48
C ALA A 160 7.94 -2.96 -17.04
N LEU A 161 6.84 -2.55 -17.67
CA LEU A 161 5.88 -3.46 -18.32
C LEU A 161 6.54 -4.24 -19.48
N MET A 162 7.30 -3.55 -20.33
CA MET A 162 8.05 -4.21 -21.41
C MET A 162 9.07 -5.22 -20.87
N ALA A 163 9.76 -4.89 -19.77
CA ALA A 163 10.76 -5.77 -19.15
C ALA A 163 10.17 -7.08 -18.59
N ILE A 164 8.87 -7.10 -18.27
CA ILE A 164 8.14 -8.30 -17.85
C ILE A 164 7.31 -8.92 -18.99
N GLY A 165 7.51 -8.47 -20.24
CA GLY A 165 6.95 -9.08 -21.44
C GLY A 165 5.58 -8.58 -21.89
N PHE A 166 5.08 -7.48 -21.32
CA PHE A 166 3.84 -6.83 -21.79
C PHE A 166 4.18 -5.82 -22.89
N SER A 167 3.55 -5.96 -24.06
CA SER A 167 3.82 -5.11 -25.23
C SER A 167 2.58 -4.45 -25.84
N ASP A 168 1.41 -4.68 -25.26
CA ASP A 168 0.11 -4.19 -25.74
C ASP A 168 -0.61 -3.45 -24.59
N PHE A 169 -0.18 -2.22 -24.33
CA PHE A 169 -0.67 -1.34 -23.27
C PHE A 169 -0.74 0.12 -23.73
#